data_AF-A0A368BJN7-F1
#
_entry.id   AF-A0A368BJN7-F1
#
_cell.length_a   1.000
_cell.length_b   1.000
_cell.length_c   1.000
_cell.angle_alpha   90.00
_cell.angle_beta   90.00
_cell.angle_gamma   90.00
#
_symmetry.space_group_name_H-M   'P 1'
#
loop_
_entity.id
_entity.type
_entity.pdbx_description
1 polymer ?
#
loop_
_entity_poly.entity_id
_entity_poly.type
_entity_poly.pdbx_seq_one_letter_code
_entity_poly.pdbx_strand_id
1 'polypeptide(L)'
;MASRLFTRLKVLFIVVLSTSGAVYAQNALTRSVTVEGTQRQLLIYLPQDFQPSESLPVLFCFHGGDDSAEDMMRFTADFRPLADSERFIAVYPQGLIFEGSSHWNSEGPYDNGTDEIGFTRAMIDLLVRDYAADPARVYACGFSLGGNLMWDLACYLGDQVAAVASVAASMWEWTLEDCSTTDRTGILSIHGTEDSYNPYNGNQYSISIASLNAHWSSLNGANKSPLTSTVSPGVTRYLWDKGDGCHTVEHYRIQNGPHSWPSFSKEVIWEFVSRYNSSGLIGCGSEVELVIDGYNPKTRQLTLNVRNLPAGSFEIRRSSTGSFQSFRPRIEIDQDTVFPLTIPSVPRDTLLLQIWERP
;
A
#
# COMPACT_ATOMS: atom_id res chain seq x y z
N MET A 1 -74.66 -5.25 48.39
CA MET A 1 -74.23 -4.38 47.27
C MET A 1 -72.83 -3.88 47.57
N ALA A 2 -71.81 -4.49 46.95
CA ALA A 2 -70.45 -3.96 46.89
C ALA A 2 -69.80 -4.55 45.64
N SER A 3 -69.68 -3.74 44.60
CA SER A 3 -69.12 -4.07 43.30
C SER A 3 -67.59 -4.17 43.37
N ARG A 4 -67.01 -5.31 42.99
CA ARG A 4 -65.57 -5.43 42.71
C ARG A 4 -65.36 -5.32 41.20
N LEU A 5 -64.74 -4.20 40.78
CA LEU A 5 -64.13 -4.04 39.47
C LEU A 5 -62.99 -5.07 39.32
N PHE A 6 -63.03 -5.89 38.27
CA PHE A 6 -61.85 -6.60 37.78
C PHE A 6 -61.42 -5.98 36.45
N THR A 7 -60.37 -5.18 36.53
CA THR A 7 -59.67 -4.59 35.37
C THR A 7 -58.91 -5.72 34.66
N ARG A 8 -59.27 -6.03 33.40
CA ARG A 8 -58.54 -7.00 32.58
C ARG A 8 -57.20 -6.41 32.13
N LEU A 9 -56.10 -6.89 32.69
CA LEU A 9 -54.74 -6.58 32.25
C LEU A 9 -54.47 -7.34 30.93
N LYS A 10 -54.38 -6.62 29.80
CA LYS A 10 -53.91 -7.19 28.53
C LYS A 10 -52.38 -7.17 28.55
N VAL A 11 -51.75 -8.33 28.77
CA VAL A 11 -50.29 -8.48 28.65
C VAL A 11 -49.96 -8.65 27.17
N LEU A 12 -49.24 -7.66 26.62
CA LEU A 12 -48.69 -7.69 25.26
C LEU A 12 -47.34 -8.42 25.32
N PHE A 13 -47.26 -9.63 24.74
CA PHE A 13 -45.98 -10.32 24.54
C PHE A 13 -45.27 -9.70 23.32
N ILE A 14 -44.26 -8.87 23.57
CA ILE A 14 -43.32 -8.45 22.53
C ILE A 14 -42.25 -9.55 22.44
N VAL A 15 -42.30 -10.35 21.37
CA VAL A 15 -41.20 -11.25 21.01
C VAL A 15 -40.12 -10.39 20.36
N VAL A 16 -39.09 -10.05 21.14
CA VAL A 16 -37.86 -9.48 20.58
C VAL A 16 -37.07 -10.64 19.99
N LEU A 17 -37.14 -10.80 18.66
CA LEU A 17 -36.23 -11.65 17.91
C LEU A 17 -34.85 -10.99 17.95
N SER A 18 -34.04 -11.34 18.95
CA SER A 18 -32.61 -11.07 18.94
C SER A 18 -32.00 -11.96 17.86
N THR A 19 -31.77 -11.40 16.67
CA THR A 19 -30.86 -12.00 15.70
C THR A 19 -29.46 -11.90 16.29
N SER A 20 -29.05 -12.92 17.03
CA SER A 20 -27.64 -13.16 17.33
C SER A 20 -26.96 -13.46 16.00
N GLY A 21 -26.53 -12.42 15.29
CA GLY A 21 -25.56 -12.58 14.22
C GLY A 21 -24.33 -13.21 14.86
N ALA A 22 -24.11 -14.50 14.62
CA ALA A 22 -22.82 -15.09 14.90
C ALA A 22 -21.80 -14.29 14.09
N VAL A 23 -20.95 -13.52 14.77
CA VAL A 23 -19.76 -12.94 14.17
C VAL A 23 -18.86 -14.13 13.86
N TYR A 24 -19.03 -14.71 12.67
CA TYR A 24 -18.02 -15.62 12.15
C TYR A 24 -16.79 -14.76 11.89
N ALA A 25 -15.75 -14.94 12.70
CA ALA A 25 -14.45 -14.36 12.37
C ALA A 25 -14.09 -14.81 10.95
N GLN A 26 -13.86 -13.86 10.05
CA GLN A 26 -13.41 -14.17 8.70
C GLN A 26 -12.04 -14.85 8.82
N ASN A 27 -11.99 -16.13 8.48
CA ASN A 27 -10.74 -16.89 8.49
C ASN A 27 -9.97 -16.60 7.21
N ALA A 28 -8.63 -16.54 7.31
CA ALA A 28 -7.79 -16.49 6.13
C ALA A 28 -7.97 -17.77 5.29
N LEU A 29 -7.93 -17.61 3.97
CA LEU A 29 -8.01 -18.66 2.98
C LEU A 29 -6.61 -19.23 2.73
N THR A 30 -6.41 -20.52 2.92
CA THR A 30 -5.19 -21.18 2.43
C THR A 30 -5.29 -21.41 0.92
N ARG A 31 -4.25 -21.00 0.19
CA ARG A 31 -4.07 -21.27 -1.24
C ARG A 31 -2.67 -21.80 -1.49
N SER A 32 -2.49 -22.33 -2.70
CA SER A 32 -1.19 -22.76 -3.17
C SER A 32 -0.99 -22.38 -4.63
N VAL A 33 0.26 -22.11 -4.99
CA VAL A 33 0.73 -21.99 -6.37
C VAL A 33 1.85 -22.99 -6.60
N THR A 34 2.13 -23.32 -7.85
CA THR A 34 3.23 -24.23 -8.22
C THR A 34 4.34 -23.42 -8.87
N VAL A 35 5.55 -23.53 -8.32
CA VAL A 35 6.76 -22.86 -8.80
C VAL A 35 7.82 -23.95 -8.99
N GLU A 36 8.33 -24.09 -10.21
CA GLU A 36 9.32 -25.12 -10.55
C GLU A 36 8.92 -26.56 -10.13
N GLY A 37 7.62 -26.87 -10.16
CA GLY A 37 7.08 -28.16 -9.75
C GLY A 37 6.88 -28.34 -8.24
N THR A 38 7.30 -27.38 -7.42
CA THR A 38 7.05 -27.35 -5.98
C THR A 38 5.75 -26.60 -5.67
N GLN A 39 4.89 -27.19 -4.83
CA GLN A 39 3.69 -26.52 -4.33
C GLN A 39 4.06 -25.60 -3.15
N ARG A 40 3.81 -24.29 -3.31
CA ARG A 40 4.08 -23.25 -2.31
C ARG A 40 2.76 -22.73 -1.74
N GLN A 41 2.68 -22.54 -0.42
CA GLN A 41 1.45 -22.15 0.27
C GLN A 41 1.45 -20.67 0.66
N LEU A 42 0.24 -20.09 0.74
CA LEU A 42 0.00 -18.75 1.22
C LEU A 42 -1.35 -18.67 1.93
N LEU A 43 -1.46 -17.77 2.91
CA LEU A 43 -2.71 -17.38 3.54
C LEU A 43 -3.18 -16.07 2.92
N ILE A 44 -4.45 -16.00 2.52
CA ILE A 44 -5.07 -14.81 1.94
C ILE A 44 -6.20 -14.37 2.87
N TYR A 45 -6.11 -13.15 3.37
CA TYR A 45 -7.20 -12.51 4.07
C TYR A 45 -7.87 -11.48 3.15
N LEU A 46 -9.14 -11.72 2.86
CA LEU A 46 -10.01 -10.76 2.20
C LEU A 46 -10.69 -9.92 3.28
N PRO A 47 -10.73 -8.59 3.13
CA PRO A 47 -11.33 -7.72 4.13
C PRO A 47 -12.84 -7.99 4.23
N GLN A 48 -13.42 -7.71 5.39
CA GLN A 48 -14.84 -7.90 5.67
C GLN A 48 -15.71 -7.31 4.55
N ASP A 49 -16.78 -8.03 4.21
CA ASP A 49 -17.72 -7.67 3.14
C ASP A 49 -17.11 -7.50 1.73
N PHE A 50 -15.91 -8.05 1.48
CA PHE A 50 -15.28 -8.08 0.15
C PHE A 50 -16.26 -8.52 -0.95
N GLN A 51 -16.40 -7.67 -1.98
CA GLN A 51 -17.13 -7.98 -3.19
C GLN A 51 -16.16 -8.28 -4.34
N PRO A 52 -16.40 -9.34 -5.14
CA PRO A 52 -15.56 -9.65 -6.30
C PRO A 52 -15.46 -8.55 -7.37
N SER A 53 -16.31 -7.52 -7.32
CA SER A 53 -16.24 -6.35 -8.20
C SER A 53 -15.28 -5.26 -7.70
N GLU A 54 -14.76 -5.37 -6.49
CA GLU A 54 -13.84 -4.38 -5.92
C GLU A 54 -12.41 -4.68 -6.37
N SER A 55 -11.79 -3.73 -7.07
CA SER A 55 -10.37 -3.78 -7.39
C SER A 55 -9.55 -3.30 -6.20
N LEU A 56 -9.00 -4.23 -5.42
CA LEU A 56 -8.32 -3.92 -4.16
C LEU A 56 -6.79 -4.00 -4.27
N PRO A 57 -6.06 -3.11 -3.56
CA PRO A 57 -4.62 -3.25 -3.43
C PRO A 57 -4.25 -4.50 -2.62
N VAL A 58 -3.01 -4.96 -2.76
CA VAL A 58 -2.47 -6.16 -2.07
C VAL A 58 -1.29 -5.77 -1.19
N LEU A 59 -1.24 -6.29 0.03
CA LEU A 59 -0.05 -6.26 0.88
C LEU A 59 0.41 -7.69 1.20
N PHE A 60 1.56 -8.08 0.66
CA PHE A 60 2.26 -9.29 1.07
C PHE A 60 3.06 -9.05 2.35
N CYS A 61 3.02 -10.00 3.29
CA CYS A 61 3.72 -9.93 4.57
C CYS A 61 4.51 -11.22 4.82
N PHE A 62 5.83 -11.14 4.63
CA PHE A 62 6.75 -12.27 4.70
C PHE A 62 7.32 -12.44 6.11
N HIS A 63 7.21 -13.66 6.65
CA HIS A 63 7.64 -14.01 8.00
C HIS A 63 9.17 -14.06 8.15
N GLY A 64 9.68 -14.07 9.40
CA GLY A 64 11.11 -14.26 9.67
C GLY A 64 11.59 -15.69 9.43
N GLY A 65 12.90 -15.94 9.48
CA GLY A 65 13.42 -17.32 9.46
C GLY A 65 12.94 -18.10 10.69
N ASP A 66 12.67 -19.40 10.53
CA ASP A 66 12.11 -20.29 11.56
C ASP A 66 10.68 -19.94 12.02
N ASP A 67 10.03 -18.96 11.38
CA ASP A 67 8.65 -18.55 11.64
C ASP A 67 7.66 -19.18 10.62
N SER A 68 6.37 -18.92 10.78
CA SER A 68 5.33 -19.40 9.86
C SER A 68 4.43 -18.27 9.35
N ALA A 69 3.75 -18.50 8.23
CA ALA A 69 2.73 -17.58 7.71
C ALA A 69 1.61 -17.35 8.74
N GLU A 70 1.26 -18.38 9.50
CA GLU A 70 0.20 -18.29 10.51
C GLU A 70 0.65 -17.47 11.73
N ASP A 71 1.88 -17.67 12.21
CA ASP A 71 2.42 -16.93 13.34
C ASP A 71 2.71 -15.47 12.99
N MET A 72 3.22 -15.22 11.77
CA MET A 72 3.35 -13.86 11.25
C MET A 72 2.00 -13.14 11.18
N MET A 73 0.95 -13.83 10.73
CA MET A 73 -0.40 -13.26 10.68
C MET A 73 -1.01 -13.05 12.06
N ARG A 74 -0.79 -13.94 13.03
CA ARG A 74 -1.52 -13.91 14.31
C ARG A 74 -0.80 -13.18 15.43
N PHE A 75 0.53 -13.20 15.42
CA PHE A 75 1.32 -12.81 16.58
C PHE A 75 2.34 -11.71 16.29
N THR A 76 2.91 -11.66 15.08
CA THR A 76 3.93 -10.66 14.73
C THR A 76 3.32 -9.45 14.02
N ALA A 77 2.59 -9.67 12.93
CA ALA A 77 2.14 -8.64 12.01
C ALA A 77 0.69 -8.86 11.54
N ASP A 78 -0.27 -8.87 12.48
CA ASP A 78 -1.70 -8.99 12.13
C ASP A 78 -2.22 -7.72 11.43
N PHE A 79 -2.26 -7.77 10.09
CA PHE A 79 -2.78 -6.74 9.20
C PHE A 79 -4.28 -6.88 8.94
N ARG A 80 -4.95 -7.95 9.42
CA ARG A 80 -6.37 -8.19 9.12
C ARG A 80 -7.27 -7.03 9.60
N PRO A 81 -7.09 -6.47 10.80
CA PRO A 81 -7.87 -5.29 11.21
C PRO A 81 -7.64 -4.07 10.32
N LEU A 82 -6.41 -3.86 9.84
CA LEU A 82 -6.10 -2.78 8.89
C LEU A 82 -6.69 -3.07 7.51
N ALA A 83 -6.65 -4.32 7.04
CA ALA A 83 -7.27 -4.74 5.79
C ALA A 83 -8.77 -4.43 5.80
N ASP A 84 -9.45 -4.70 6.91
CA ASP A 84 -10.87 -4.36 7.09
C ASP A 84 -11.14 -2.87 6.99
N SER A 85 -10.35 -2.02 7.68
CA SER A 85 -10.58 -0.58 7.72
C SER A 85 -10.13 0.14 6.45
N GLU A 86 -9.05 -0.32 5.84
CA GLU A 86 -8.35 0.35 4.74
C GLU A 86 -8.59 -0.31 3.38
N ARG A 87 -9.37 -1.40 3.36
CA ARG A 87 -9.83 -2.09 2.14
C ARG A 87 -8.69 -2.60 1.27
N PHE A 88 -7.90 -3.55 1.79
CA PHE A 88 -6.86 -4.23 1.01
C PHE A 88 -6.84 -5.74 1.25
N ILE A 89 -6.23 -6.50 0.34
CA ILE A 89 -6.02 -7.94 0.50
C ILE A 89 -4.70 -8.14 1.24
N ALA A 90 -4.74 -8.73 2.43
CA ALA A 90 -3.54 -9.08 3.18
C ALA A 90 -3.12 -10.52 2.86
N VAL A 91 -1.85 -10.73 2.51
CA VAL A 91 -1.34 -12.04 2.09
C VAL A 91 -0.12 -12.40 2.92
N TYR A 92 -0.09 -13.63 3.42
CA TYR A 92 1.01 -14.17 4.22
C TYR A 92 1.57 -15.43 3.53
N PRO A 93 2.65 -15.29 2.76
CA PRO A 93 3.30 -16.42 2.10
C PRO A 93 4.03 -17.32 3.12
N GLN A 94 4.13 -18.61 2.82
CA GLN A 94 4.89 -19.58 3.62
C GLN A 94 6.23 -19.94 2.93
N GLY A 95 7.33 -19.74 3.66
CA GLY A 95 8.68 -20.15 3.24
C GLY A 95 8.82 -21.67 3.17
N LEU A 96 9.71 -22.15 2.29
CA LEU A 96 10.03 -23.59 2.23
C LEU A 96 10.84 -24.02 3.45
N ILE A 97 10.90 -25.33 3.68
CA ILE A 97 11.77 -25.89 4.72
C ILE A 97 13.20 -26.01 4.16
N PHE A 98 14.15 -25.35 4.81
CA PHE A 98 15.58 -25.46 4.55
C PHE A 98 16.30 -25.72 5.86
N GLU A 99 17.17 -26.75 5.90
CA GLU A 99 17.89 -27.18 7.10
C GLU A 99 17.03 -27.42 8.35
N GLY A 100 15.75 -27.78 8.16
CA GLY A 100 14.83 -28.17 9.23
C GLY A 100 13.92 -27.05 9.76
N SER A 101 14.03 -25.82 9.24
CA SER A 101 13.17 -24.69 9.58
C SER A 101 12.61 -24.00 8.35
N SER A 102 11.56 -23.19 8.51
CA SER A 102 11.04 -22.39 7.40
C SER A 102 11.99 -21.25 7.04
N HIS A 103 12.17 -21.02 5.74
CA HIS A 103 13.21 -20.16 5.21
C HIS A 103 12.78 -19.47 3.91
N TRP A 104 13.41 -18.32 3.64
CA TRP A 104 13.32 -17.59 2.37
C TRP A 104 14.68 -17.59 1.70
N ASN A 105 14.69 -17.78 0.38
CA ASN A 105 15.91 -17.62 -0.39
C ASN A 105 16.06 -16.19 -0.90
N SER A 106 16.83 -15.38 -0.18
CA SER A 106 17.30 -14.09 -0.68
C SER A 106 18.72 -14.20 -1.22
N GLU A 107 19.07 -13.38 -2.21
CA GLU A 107 20.42 -13.34 -2.75
C GLU A 107 21.44 -13.02 -1.64
N GLY A 108 22.28 -13.99 -1.29
CA GLY A 108 23.19 -13.81 -0.18
C GLY A 108 23.78 -15.09 0.39
N PRO A 109 24.23 -15.07 1.66
CA PRO A 109 25.05 -16.13 2.23
C PRO A 109 24.29 -17.45 2.51
N TYR A 110 22.96 -17.44 2.37
CA TYR A 110 22.08 -18.58 2.66
C TYR A 110 21.36 -19.08 1.40
N ASP A 111 21.97 -18.90 0.23
CA ASP A 111 21.38 -19.35 -1.03
C ASP A 111 21.12 -20.86 -1.02
N ASN A 112 19.85 -21.22 -1.17
CA ASN A 112 19.36 -22.59 -1.25
C ASN A 112 18.73 -22.92 -2.61
N GLY A 113 18.79 -21.99 -3.57
CA GLY A 113 18.27 -22.15 -4.93
C GLY A 113 16.74 -22.07 -5.08
N THR A 114 16.00 -21.75 -4.01
CA THR A 114 14.54 -21.55 -4.12
C THR A 114 14.24 -20.25 -4.86
N ASP A 115 13.30 -20.29 -5.82
CA ASP A 115 12.87 -19.11 -6.57
C ASP A 115 11.76 -18.33 -5.83
N GLU A 116 12.15 -17.36 -4.98
CA GLU A 116 11.21 -16.49 -4.27
C GLU A 116 10.61 -15.39 -5.15
N ILE A 117 11.32 -14.99 -6.22
CA ILE A 117 10.85 -14.02 -7.19
C ILE A 117 9.72 -14.60 -8.03
N GLY A 118 9.92 -15.82 -8.58
CA GLY A 118 8.90 -16.55 -9.29
C GLY A 118 7.72 -16.95 -8.40
N PHE A 119 7.96 -17.26 -7.12
CA PHE A 119 6.88 -17.48 -6.17
C PHE A 119 6.04 -16.23 -5.95
N THR A 120 6.67 -15.07 -5.74
CA THR A 120 5.96 -13.80 -5.57
C THR A 120 5.15 -13.44 -6.81
N ARG A 121 5.73 -13.59 -8.00
CA ARG A 121 5.02 -13.38 -9.28
C ARG A 121 3.81 -14.31 -9.43
N ALA A 122 3.96 -15.59 -9.15
CA ALA A 122 2.86 -16.55 -9.22
C ALA A 122 1.73 -16.23 -8.24
N MET A 123 2.06 -15.69 -7.05
CA MET A 123 1.05 -15.22 -6.10
C MET A 123 0.32 -13.96 -6.60
N ILE A 124 1.03 -12.99 -7.20
CA ILE A 124 0.42 -11.81 -7.82
C ILE A 124 -0.57 -12.25 -8.92
N ASP A 125 -0.14 -13.14 -9.82
CA ASP A 125 -0.97 -13.67 -10.90
C ASP A 125 -2.25 -14.36 -10.37
N LEU A 126 -2.11 -15.16 -9.30
CA LEU A 126 -3.24 -15.79 -8.62
C LEU A 126 -4.23 -14.74 -8.10
N LEU A 127 -3.75 -13.69 -7.44
CA LEU A 127 -4.58 -12.66 -6.82
C LEU A 127 -5.29 -11.79 -7.85
N VAL A 128 -4.61 -11.40 -8.92
CA VAL A 128 -5.20 -10.63 -10.03
C VAL A 128 -6.30 -11.45 -10.70
N ARG A 129 -6.03 -12.73 -10.98
CA ARG A 129 -6.97 -13.60 -11.69
C ARG A 129 -8.21 -13.96 -10.86
N ASP A 130 -8.01 -14.33 -9.59
CA ASP A 130 -9.07 -14.98 -8.80
C ASP A 130 -9.71 -14.05 -7.76
N TYR A 131 -9.09 -12.90 -7.46
CA TYR A 131 -9.50 -12.02 -6.35
C TYR A 131 -9.59 -10.54 -6.73
N ALA A 132 -9.57 -10.21 -8.03
CA ALA A 132 -9.64 -8.83 -8.52
C ALA A 132 -8.61 -7.90 -7.86
N ALA A 133 -7.42 -8.42 -7.55
CA ALA A 133 -6.33 -7.58 -7.07
C ALA A 133 -5.95 -6.53 -8.12
N ASP A 134 -5.72 -5.31 -7.66
CA ASP A 134 -5.25 -4.21 -8.48
C ASP A 134 -3.75 -4.41 -8.80
N PRO A 135 -3.37 -4.73 -10.05
CA PRO A 135 -1.98 -4.99 -10.40
C PRO A 135 -1.10 -3.74 -10.31
N ALA A 136 -1.68 -2.53 -10.28
CA ALA A 136 -0.92 -1.31 -10.10
C ALA A 136 -0.63 -1.01 -8.63
N ARG A 137 -1.29 -1.69 -7.67
CA ARG A 137 -1.15 -1.44 -6.23
C ARG A 137 -0.84 -2.71 -5.46
N VAL A 138 0.33 -3.27 -5.78
CA VAL A 138 0.91 -4.41 -5.07
C VAL A 138 2.05 -3.93 -4.19
N TYR A 139 2.01 -4.31 -2.93
CA TYR A 139 3.00 -3.93 -1.92
C TYR A 139 3.54 -5.16 -1.21
N ALA A 140 4.74 -5.06 -0.66
CA ALA A 140 5.31 -6.10 0.16
C ALA A 140 5.93 -5.55 1.45
N CYS A 141 5.87 -6.31 2.51
CA CYS A 141 6.65 -6.08 3.71
C CYS A 141 7.18 -7.39 4.30
N GLY A 142 8.21 -7.31 5.13
CA GLY A 142 8.74 -8.51 5.77
C GLY A 142 9.57 -8.23 7.01
N PHE A 143 9.74 -9.26 7.82
CA PHE A 143 10.53 -9.24 9.05
C PHE A 143 11.80 -10.09 8.91
N SER A 144 12.93 -9.61 9.41
CA SER A 144 14.17 -10.39 9.48
C SER A 144 14.52 -10.99 8.10
N LEU A 145 14.63 -12.31 7.96
CA LEU A 145 14.86 -12.95 6.66
C LEU A 145 13.83 -12.58 5.58
N GLY A 146 12.55 -12.48 5.94
CA GLY A 146 11.51 -11.95 5.03
C GLY A 146 11.68 -10.45 4.75
N GLY A 147 12.31 -9.70 5.65
CA GLY A 147 12.72 -8.31 5.44
C GLY A 147 13.93 -8.17 4.51
N ASN A 148 14.87 -9.13 4.52
CA ASN A 148 15.97 -9.17 3.56
C ASN A 148 15.41 -9.38 2.13
N LEU A 149 14.40 -10.25 1.97
CA LEU A 149 13.73 -10.51 0.70
C LEU A 149 13.12 -9.24 0.07
N MET A 150 12.77 -8.23 0.87
CA MET A 150 12.18 -6.98 0.36
C MET A 150 13.10 -6.26 -0.62
N TRP A 151 14.42 -6.39 -0.45
CA TRP A 151 15.40 -5.76 -1.32
C TRP A 151 15.50 -6.47 -2.66
N ASP A 152 15.41 -7.79 -2.66
CA ASP A 152 15.34 -8.60 -3.87
C ASP A 152 14.03 -8.34 -4.62
N LEU A 153 12.89 -8.23 -3.91
CA LEU A 153 11.61 -7.88 -4.54
C LEU A 153 11.66 -6.48 -5.16
N ALA A 154 12.20 -5.49 -4.45
CA ALA A 154 12.35 -4.14 -5.00
C ALA A 154 13.29 -4.11 -6.21
N CYS A 155 14.29 -4.99 -6.24
CA CYS A 155 15.20 -5.09 -7.37
C CYS A 155 14.59 -5.79 -8.58
N TYR A 156 14.06 -6.99 -8.37
CA TYR A 156 13.67 -7.91 -9.45
C TYR A 156 12.20 -7.84 -9.84
N LEU A 157 11.37 -7.19 -9.03
CA LEU A 157 9.94 -6.99 -9.25
C LEU A 157 9.53 -5.51 -9.09
N GLY A 158 10.44 -4.55 -9.27
CA GLY A 158 10.10 -3.11 -9.19
C GLY A 158 9.03 -2.66 -10.20
N ASP A 159 8.87 -3.40 -11.30
CA ASP A 159 7.79 -3.22 -12.29
C ASP A 159 6.40 -3.70 -11.81
N GLN A 160 6.37 -4.56 -10.78
CA GLN A 160 5.17 -5.23 -10.28
C GLN A 160 4.85 -4.89 -8.83
N VAL A 161 5.84 -4.47 -8.03
CA VAL A 161 5.70 -4.12 -6.61
C VAL A 161 5.96 -2.64 -6.44
N ALA A 162 4.90 -1.88 -6.22
CA ALA A 162 4.93 -0.41 -6.16
C ALA A 162 5.69 0.13 -4.94
N ALA A 163 5.69 -0.61 -3.82
CA ALA A 163 6.41 -0.24 -2.61
C ALA A 163 6.74 -1.45 -1.75
N VAL A 164 7.90 -1.41 -1.09
CA VAL A 164 8.35 -2.41 -0.12
C VAL A 164 8.65 -1.80 1.24
N ALA A 165 8.46 -2.58 2.30
CA ALA A 165 8.83 -2.21 3.66
C ALA A 165 9.56 -3.33 4.41
N SER A 166 10.79 -3.06 4.85
CA SER A 166 11.59 -4.02 5.62
C SER A 166 11.62 -3.67 7.11
N VAL A 167 11.46 -4.68 7.96
CA VAL A 167 11.58 -4.55 9.42
C VAL A 167 12.72 -5.44 9.93
N ALA A 168 13.66 -4.83 10.65
CA ALA A 168 14.81 -5.50 11.27
C ALA A 168 15.69 -6.29 10.27
N ALA A 169 15.85 -5.77 9.06
CA ALA A 169 16.70 -6.36 8.03
C ALA A 169 17.30 -5.30 7.10
N SER A 170 18.57 -5.48 6.75
CA SER A 170 19.28 -4.68 5.73
C SER A 170 19.47 -5.49 4.46
N MET A 171 20.10 -4.89 3.45
CA MET A 171 20.32 -5.51 2.14
C MET A 171 21.63 -6.30 2.15
N TRP A 172 21.65 -7.47 1.54
CA TRP A 172 22.86 -8.24 1.35
C TRP A 172 23.76 -7.57 0.31
N GLU A 173 25.08 -7.72 0.44
CA GLU A 173 26.05 -7.23 -0.55
C GLU A 173 25.79 -7.84 -1.93
N TRP A 174 25.42 -9.11 -1.99
CA TRP A 174 25.06 -9.81 -3.24
C TRP A 174 23.87 -9.15 -3.95
N THR A 175 22.76 -8.92 -3.26
CA THR A 175 21.64 -8.18 -3.85
C THR A 175 22.11 -6.81 -4.36
N LEU A 176 22.98 -6.10 -3.63
CA LEU A 176 23.45 -4.78 -4.08
C LEU A 176 24.30 -4.87 -5.36
N GLU A 177 25.14 -5.90 -5.46
CA GLU A 177 26.04 -6.14 -6.61
C GLU A 177 25.26 -6.59 -7.86
N ASP A 178 24.29 -7.48 -7.68
CA ASP A 178 23.51 -8.08 -8.77
C ASP A 178 22.29 -7.22 -9.18
N CYS A 179 21.90 -6.27 -8.33
CA CYS A 179 20.77 -5.39 -8.62
C CYS A 179 21.05 -4.40 -9.75
N SER A 180 20.60 -4.76 -10.95
CA SER A 180 20.77 -3.98 -12.19
C SER A 180 19.51 -3.23 -12.63
N THR A 181 18.49 -3.16 -11.78
CA THR A 181 17.20 -2.55 -12.14
C THR A 181 17.29 -1.04 -12.36
N THR A 182 16.42 -0.55 -13.25
CA THR A 182 16.12 0.88 -13.38
C THR A 182 14.74 1.24 -12.84
N ASP A 183 13.96 0.23 -12.42
CA ASP A 183 12.63 0.41 -11.88
C ASP A 183 12.71 1.02 -10.49
N ARG A 184 11.82 1.98 -10.23
CA ARG A 184 11.77 2.68 -8.95
C ARG A 184 10.68 2.07 -8.09
N THR A 185 10.96 1.95 -6.80
CA THR A 185 10.07 1.32 -5.84
C THR A 185 9.99 2.21 -4.59
N GLY A 186 8.82 2.39 -4.00
CA GLY A 186 8.71 3.07 -2.71
C GLY A 186 9.45 2.28 -1.64
N ILE A 187 10.42 2.88 -0.95
CA ILE A 187 11.25 2.17 0.05
C ILE A 187 10.96 2.64 1.48
N LEU A 188 10.59 1.70 2.35
CA LEU A 188 10.52 1.90 3.79
C LEU A 188 11.44 0.90 4.52
N SER A 189 12.18 1.37 5.52
CA SER A 189 12.92 0.52 6.46
C SER A 189 12.67 0.91 7.91
N ILE A 190 12.52 -0.08 8.80
CA ILE A 190 12.35 0.10 10.24
C ILE A 190 13.40 -0.75 10.94
N HIS A 191 14.36 -0.13 11.66
CA HIS A 191 15.52 -0.87 12.17
C HIS A 191 16.02 -0.38 13.53
N GLY A 192 16.34 -1.33 14.41
CA GLY A 192 16.93 -1.08 15.72
C GLY A 192 18.46 -0.95 15.67
N THR A 193 19.05 0.01 16.37
CA THR A 193 20.50 0.22 16.33
C THR A 193 21.32 -0.85 17.06
N GLU A 194 20.67 -1.69 17.89
CA GLU A 194 21.28 -2.79 18.65
C GLU A 194 20.79 -4.16 18.15
N ASP A 195 20.32 -4.23 16.91
CA ASP A 195 20.01 -5.50 16.26
C ASP A 195 21.28 -6.35 16.09
N SER A 196 21.33 -7.50 16.79
CA SER A 196 22.48 -8.41 16.77
C SER A 196 22.44 -9.44 15.64
N TYR A 197 21.30 -9.59 14.97
CA TYR A 197 21.10 -10.56 13.88
C TYR A 197 21.32 -9.91 12.52
N ASN A 198 20.75 -8.73 12.31
CA ASN A 198 20.95 -7.88 11.15
C ASN A 198 21.53 -6.54 11.61
N PRO A 199 22.87 -6.41 11.75
CA PRO A 199 23.48 -5.23 12.33
C PRO A 199 23.16 -3.95 11.56
N TYR A 200 22.68 -2.92 12.27
CA TYR A 200 22.29 -1.63 11.70
C TYR A 200 23.40 -0.97 10.87
N ASN A 201 24.66 -1.13 11.30
CA ASN A 201 25.84 -0.58 10.64
C ASN A 201 26.43 -1.54 9.58
N GLY A 202 25.74 -2.63 9.26
CA GLY A 202 26.24 -3.67 8.36
C GLY A 202 27.25 -4.61 9.01
N ASN A 203 27.64 -5.62 8.26
CA ASN A 203 28.68 -6.60 8.59
C ASN A 203 29.33 -7.09 7.28
N GLN A 204 30.04 -8.22 7.32
CA GLN A 204 30.69 -8.78 6.13
C GLN A 204 29.72 -9.27 5.02
N TYR A 205 28.41 -9.38 5.32
CA TYR A 205 27.40 -9.89 4.40
C TYR A 205 26.35 -8.84 4.01
N SER A 206 26.09 -7.89 4.91
CA SER A 206 25.01 -6.92 4.78
C SER A 206 25.54 -5.50 4.81
N ILE A 207 24.98 -4.66 3.97
CA ILE A 207 25.31 -3.23 3.95
C ILE A 207 24.69 -2.53 5.16
N SER A 208 25.27 -1.38 5.52
CA SER A 208 24.68 -0.52 6.55
C SER A 208 23.34 0.07 6.09
N ILE A 209 22.46 0.38 7.04
CA ILE A 209 21.21 1.11 6.74
C ILE A 209 21.49 2.48 6.10
N ALA A 210 22.61 3.11 6.42
CA ALA A 210 23.03 4.35 5.75
C ALA A 210 23.33 4.12 4.26
N SER A 211 24.08 3.06 3.93
CA SER A 211 24.38 2.66 2.55
C SER A 211 23.11 2.28 1.79
N LEU A 212 22.20 1.54 2.42
CA LEU A 212 20.90 1.15 1.86
C LEU A 212 20.08 2.37 1.46
N ASN A 213 19.92 3.33 2.38
CA ASN A 213 19.17 4.56 2.11
C ASN A 213 19.84 5.39 1.01
N ALA A 214 21.17 5.44 0.97
CA ALA A 214 21.91 6.14 -0.07
C ALA A 214 21.72 5.50 -1.46
N HIS A 215 21.77 4.16 -1.53
CA HIS A 215 21.53 3.42 -2.76
C HIS A 215 20.13 3.70 -3.31
N TRP A 216 19.10 3.44 -2.52
CA TRP A 216 17.72 3.60 -2.95
C TRP A 216 17.32 5.05 -3.20
N SER A 217 17.83 6.02 -2.43
CA SER A 217 17.54 7.43 -2.69
C SER A 217 18.15 7.91 -4.01
N SER A 218 19.32 7.39 -4.37
CA SER A 218 19.94 7.64 -5.67
C SER A 218 19.14 7.02 -6.81
N LEU A 219 18.77 5.75 -6.69
CA LEU A 219 17.99 5.03 -7.70
C LEU A 219 16.62 5.67 -7.94
N ASN A 220 15.93 6.03 -6.85
CA ASN A 220 14.61 6.67 -6.89
C ASN A 220 14.65 8.12 -7.35
N GLY A 221 15.82 8.75 -7.53
CA GLY A 221 15.91 10.19 -7.80
C GLY A 221 15.31 11.05 -6.68
N ALA A 222 15.33 10.52 -5.45
CA ALA A 222 14.84 11.20 -4.26
C ALA A 222 15.79 12.34 -3.85
N ASN A 223 15.31 13.24 -3.00
CA ASN A 223 16.11 14.32 -2.45
C ASN A 223 17.34 13.75 -1.72
N LYS A 224 18.53 14.36 -1.91
CA LYS A 224 19.80 13.85 -1.36
C LYS A 224 19.90 13.84 0.17
N SER A 225 19.11 14.68 0.85
CA SER A 225 19.14 14.81 2.31
C SER A 225 17.75 14.54 2.87
N PRO A 226 17.66 13.77 3.98
CA PRO A 226 16.38 13.46 4.56
C PRO A 226 15.83 14.64 5.37
N LEU A 227 14.51 14.77 5.37
CA LEU A 227 13.77 15.45 6.41
C LEU A 227 13.71 14.55 7.65
N THR A 228 14.14 15.07 8.80
CA THR A 228 14.21 14.30 10.05
C THR A 228 13.10 14.74 11.01
N SER A 229 12.44 13.78 11.64
CA SER A 229 11.41 14.05 12.66
C SER A 229 11.45 13.01 13.78
N THR A 230 11.14 13.43 15.00
CA THR A 230 10.97 12.52 16.14
C THR A 230 9.55 11.99 16.15
N VAL A 231 9.39 10.68 16.07
CA VAL A 231 8.07 10.01 16.09
C VAL A 231 7.63 9.76 17.53
N SER A 232 8.56 9.28 18.35
CA SER A 232 8.38 9.02 19.78
C SER A 232 9.77 8.98 20.46
N PRO A 233 9.85 8.92 21.80
CA PRO A 233 11.15 8.78 22.49
C PRO A 233 11.94 7.58 21.95
N GLY A 234 13.14 7.83 21.43
CA GLY A 234 14.02 6.80 20.86
C GLY A 234 13.72 6.43 19.40
N VAL A 235 12.64 6.93 18.79
CA VAL A 235 12.29 6.64 17.38
C VAL A 235 12.42 7.90 16.53
N THR A 236 13.32 7.86 15.55
CA THR A 236 13.56 8.95 14.60
C THR A 236 13.21 8.51 13.19
N ARG A 237 12.38 9.30 12.50
CA ARG A 237 12.04 9.13 11.09
C ARG A 237 12.94 10.01 10.23
N TYR A 238 13.42 9.43 9.13
CA TYR A 238 14.17 10.08 8.06
C TYR A 238 13.41 9.89 6.75
N LEU A 239 13.09 10.98 6.05
CA LEU A 239 12.39 10.96 4.77
C LEU A 239 13.24 11.63 3.69
N TRP A 240 13.78 10.84 2.77
CA TRP A 240 14.26 11.34 1.49
C TRP A 240 13.04 11.50 0.58
N ASP A 241 12.54 12.72 0.49
CA ASP A 241 11.33 13.06 -0.25
C ASP A 241 11.49 12.81 -1.75
N LYS A 242 10.38 12.74 -2.48
CA LYS A 242 10.21 12.13 -3.81
C LYS A 242 11.11 12.66 -4.93
N GLY A 243 11.75 13.81 -4.71
CA GLY A 243 12.55 14.51 -5.71
C GLY A 243 11.80 14.61 -7.05
N ASP A 244 12.56 14.45 -8.13
CA ASP A 244 12.02 14.42 -9.49
C ASP A 244 11.51 13.01 -9.88
N GLY A 245 11.79 12.00 -9.05
CA GLY A 245 11.56 10.61 -9.40
C GLY A 245 10.25 10.02 -8.92
N CYS A 246 9.44 10.80 -8.19
CA CYS A 246 8.14 10.39 -7.65
C CYS A 246 8.15 9.19 -6.69
N HIS A 247 9.31 8.86 -6.14
CA HIS A 247 9.49 7.76 -5.19
C HIS A 247 10.28 8.24 -3.98
N THR A 248 9.80 7.96 -2.78
CA THR A 248 10.48 8.33 -1.53
C THR A 248 11.29 7.18 -0.98
N VAL A 249 12.32 7.51 -0.19
CA VAL A 249 12.93 6.56 0.75
C VAL A 249 12.64 7.04 2.16
N GLU A 250 12.18 6.13 3.01
CA GLU A 250 11.81 6.41 4.38
C GLU A 250 12.47 5.41 5.34
N HIS A 251 12.99 5.92 6.44
CA HIS A 251 13.66 5.10 7.45
C HIS A 251 13.24 5.50 8.87
N TYR A 252 12.85 4.50 9.67
CA TYR A 252 12.60 4.63 11.10
C TYR A 252 13.74 3.98 11.87
N ARG A 253 14.58 4.82 12.49
CA ARG A 253 15.64 4.37 13.40
C ARG A 253 15.11 4.25 14.81
N ILE A 254 15.29 3.09 15.43
CA ILE A 254 14.95 2.83 16.82
C ILE A 254 16.25 2.78 17.62
N GLN A 255 16.54 3.86 18.32
CA GLN A 255 17.73 4.00 19.15
C GLN A 255 17.69 2.96 20.28
N ASN A 256 18.77 2.17 20.38
CA ASN A 256 18.91 1.03 21.29
C ASN A 256 17.84 -0.05 21.08
N GLY A 257 17.20 -0.07 19.90
CA GLY A 257 16.22 -1.08 19.52
C GLY A 257 16.91 -2.42 19.19
N PRO A 258 16.38 -3.56 19.65
CA PRO A 258 16.90 -4.89 19.32
C PRO A 258 16.31 -5.41 17.99
N HIS A 259 16.66 -6.65 17.63
CA HIS A 259 15.99 -7.41 16.58
C HIS A 259 14.54 -7.71 16.97
N SER A 260 13.59 -6.95 16.45
CA SER A 260 12.18 -7.04 16.86
C SER A 260 11.26 -6.46 15.81
N TRP A 261 9.96 -6.79 15.88
CA TRP A 261 8.90 -6.12 15.17
C TRP A 261 8.24 -5.06 16.08
N PRO A 262 8.51 -3.77 15.90
CA PRO A 262 7.90 -2.72 16.71
C PRO A 262 6.39 -2.65 16.52
N SER A 263 5.64 -2.34 17.57
CA SER A 263 4.18 -2.33 17.54
C SER A 263 3.57 -1.33 16.56
N PHE A 264 4.25 -0.21 16.28
CA PHE A 264 3.81 0.82 15.34
C PHE A 264 4.05 0.47 13.87
N SER A 265 4.74 -0.63 13.59
CA SER A 265 5.23 -0.92 12.24
C SER A 265 4.09 -1.13 11.27
N LYS A 266 2.98 -1.75 11.68
CA LYS A 266 1.87 -2.09 10.76
C LYS A 266 1.19 -0.84 10.21
N GLU A 267 0.89 0.10 11.08
CA GLU A 267 0.26 1.37 10.73
C GLU A 267 1.18 2.16 9.80
N VAL A 268 2.45 2.32 10.17
CA VAL A 268 3.44 3.04 9.35
C VAL A 268 3.69 2.36 7.99
N ILE A 269 3.76 1.03 7.96
CA ILE A 269 3.92 0.27 6.71
C ILE A 269 2.74 0.57 5.79
N TRP A 270 1.50 0.43 6.27
CA TRP A 270 0.33 0.70 5.45
C TRP A 270 0.24 2.16 5.01
N GLU A 271 0.40 3.10 5.93
CA GLU A 271 0.41 4.55 5.64
C GLU A 271 1.46 4.92 4.59
N PHE A 272 2.59 4.21 4.57
CA PHE A 272 3.63 4.41 3.57
C PHE A 272 3.27 3.83 2.21
N VAL A 273 3.01 2.51 2.15
CA VAL A 273 2.90 1.77 0.88
C VAL A 273 1.62 2.13 0.13
N SER A 274 0.52 2.42 0.83
CA SER A 274 -0.78 2.75 0.23
C SER A 274 -0.79 4.02 -0.62
N ARG A 275 0.26 4.84 -0.53
CA ARG A 275 0.44 6.06 -1.33
C ARG A 275 1.00 5.80 -2.71
N TYR A 276 1.34 4.55 -3.04
CA TYR A 276 2.03 4.21 -4.28
C TYR A 276 1.13 3.45 -5.26
N ASN A 277 1.40 3.63 -6.55
CA ASN A 277 1.04 2.66 -7.57
C ASN A 277 2.30 2.32 -8.40
N SER A 278 2.16 1.52 -9.46
CA SER A 278 3.26 1.09 -10.34
C SER A 278 4.01 2.24 -11.04
N SER A 279 3.53 3.48 -10.94
CA SER A 279 4.19 4.68 -11.48
C SER A 279 4.81 5.57 -10.40
N GLY A 280 4.68 5.20 -9.12
CA GLY A 280 5.19 5.94 -7.97
C GLY A 280 4.10 6.51 -7.08
N LEU A 281 4.41 7.58 -6.36
CA LEU A 281 3.44 8.25 -5.50
C LEU A 281 2.20 8.67 -6.30
N ILE A 282 1.02 8.27 -5.83
CA ILE A 282 -0.27 8.61 -6.43
C ILE A 282 -0.42 10.13 -6.43
N GLY A 283 -0.65 10.72 -7.61
CA GLY A 283 -0.73 12.17 -7.80
C GLY A 283 0.62 12.88 -7.88
N CYS A 284 1.74 12.15 -7.84
CA CYS A 284 3.05 12.73 -8.15
C CYS A 284 3.24 12.85 -9.66
N GLY A 285 3.75 14.00 -10.09
CA GLY A 285 4.01 14.28 -11.49
C GLY A 285 3.28 15.52 -11.98
N SER A 286 2.21 15.96 -11.30
CA SER A 286 1.56 17.19 -11.72
C SER A 286 0.41 17.70 -10.83
N GLU A 287 0.42 19.01 -10.53
CA GLU A 287 -0.79 19.72 -10.13
C GLU A 287 -1.83 19.63 -11.27
N VAL A 288 -3.11 19.53 -10.93
CA VAL A 288 -4.19 19.65 -11.92
C VAL A 288 -4.10 21.04 -12.55
N GLU A 289 -3.72 21.10 -13.82
CA GLU A 289 -3.55 22.36 -14.53
C GLU A 289 -4.79 22.70 -15.36
N LEU A 290 -5.21 23.96 -15.28
CA LEU A 290 -6.22 24.56 -16.15
C LEU A 290 -5.53 25.50 -17.13
N VAL A 291 -5.29 25.04 -18.36
CA VAL A 291 -4.63 25.82 -19.41
C VAL A 291 -5.68 26.46 -20.30
N ILE A 292 -5.83 27.79 -20.25
CA ILE A 292 -6.75 28.51 -21.14
C ILE A 292 -6.16 28.56 -22.56
N ASP A 293 -6.83 27.93 -23.52
CA ASP A 293 -6.42 27.93 -24.93
C ASP A 293 -6.95 29.16 -25.67
N GLY A 294 -8.10 29.72 -25.25
CA GLY A 294 -8.64 30.93 -25.85
C GLY A 294 -10.01 31.33 -25.36
N TYR A 295 -10.35 32.60 -25.60
CA TYR A 295 -11.67 33.17 -25.32
C TYR A 295 -12.21 33.91 -26.54
N ASN A 296 -13.40 33.54 -26.99
CA ASN A 296 -14.12 34.24 -28.05
C ASN A 296 -15.08 35.29 -27.45
N PRO A 297 -14.79 36.60 -27.58
CA PRO A 297 -15.60 37.65 -26.96
C PRO A 297 -16.97 37.84 -27.62
N LYS A 298 -17.14 37.44 -28.89
CA LYS A 298 -18.43 37.54 -29.61
C LYS A 298 -19.42 36.50 -29.11
N THR A 299 -18.95 35.27 -28.88
CA THR A 299 -19.78 34.14 -28.43
C THR A 299 -19.72 33.90 -26.92
N ARG A 300 -18.80 34.57 -26.21
CA ARG A 300 -18.49 34.36 -24.78
C ARG A 300 -18.15 32.90 -24.49
N GLN A 301 -17.34 32.30 -25.35
CA GLN A 301 -16.91 30.92 -25.24
C GLN A 301 -15.46 30.88 -24.76
N LEU A 302 -15.20 30.15 -23.69
CA LEU A 302 -13.87 29.86 -23.17
C LEU A 302 -13.49 28.43 -23.55
N THR A 303 -12.30 28.25 -24.09
CA THR A 303 -11.71 26.95 -24.40
C THR A 303 -10.49 26.78 -23.51
N LEU A 304 -10.40 25.65 -22.83
CA LEU A 304 -9.28 25.32 -21.96
C LEU A 304 -8.98 23.82 -22.03
N ASN A 305 -7.75 23.43 -21.70
CA ASN A 305 -7.37 22.06 -21.44
C ASN A 305 -7.23 21.85 -19.93
N VAL A 306 -7.84 20.79 -19.42
CA VAL A 306 -7.52 20.26 -18.10
C VAL A 306 -6.44 19.22 -18.30
N ARG A 307 -5.31 19.38 -17.63
CA ARG A 307 -4.21 18.41 -17.68
C ARG A 307 -4.07 17.76 -16.33
N ASN A 308 -3.37 16.63 -16.30
CA ASN A 308 -2.84 16.09 -15.06
C ASN A 308 -3.93 15.66 -14.05
N LEU A 309 -5.13 15.34 -14.56
CA LEU A 309 -6.14 14.72 -13.72
C LEU A 309 -5.73 13.27 -13.45
N PRO A 310 -5.75 12.82 -12.18
CA PRO A 310 -5.52 11.41 -11.88
C PRO A 310 -6.64 10.56 -12.46
N ALA A 311 -6.39 9.25 -12.58
CA ALA A 311 -7.45 8.34 -13.00
C ALA A 311 -8.60 8.33 -12.00
N GLY A 312 -9.84 8.34 -12.50
CA GLY A 312 -11.03 8.36 -11.67
C GLY A 312 -12.25 9.02 -12.32
N SER A 313 -13.32 9.11 -11.54
CA SER A 313 -14.58 9.71 -11.98
C SER A 313 -14.71 11.12 -11.43
N PHE A 314 -14.92 12.11 -12.29
CA PHE A 314 -14.97 13.53 -11.91
C PHE A 314 -16.26 14.20 -12.37
N GLU A 315 -16.60 15.29 -11.69
CA GLU A 315 -17.62 16.25 -12.06
C GLU A 315 -16.99 17.64 -12.23
N ILE A 316 -17.33 18.34 -13.32
CA ILE A 316 -17.00 19.76 -13.46
C ILE A 316 -18.21 20.59 -13.09
N ARG A 317 -18.01 21.50 -12.13
CA ARG A 317 -19.00 22.47 -11.68
C ARG A 317 -18.55 23.88 -12.01
N ARG A 318 -19.51 24.78 -12.19
CA ARG A 318 -19.24 26.20 -12.44
C ARG A 318 -20.11 27.11 -11.58
N SER A 319 -19.62 28.31 -11.30
CA SER A 319 -20.38 29.36 -10.62
C SER A 319 -19.98 30.75 -11.11
N SER A 320 -20.87 31.73 -10.92
CA SER A 320 -20.57 33.16 -11.05
C SER A 320 -20.80 33.92 -9.74
N THR A 321 -21.38 33.27 -8.73
CA THR A 321 -21.82 33.89 -7.46
C THR A 321 -21.32 33.16 -6.22
N GLY A 322 -20.62 32.03 -6.39
CA GLY A 322 -20.14 31.17 -5.31
C GLY A 322 -20.98 29.90 -5.10
N SER A 323 -22.25 29.88 -5.53
CA SER A 323 -23.06 28.65 -5.55
C SER A 323 -22.78 27.84 -6.82
N PHE A 324 -22.19 26.65 -6.67
CA PHE A 324 -21.78 25.82 -7.80
C PHE A 324 -22.94 25.00 -8.37
N GLN A 325 -22.99 24.92 -9.70
CA GLN A 325 -23.92 24.08 -10.45
C GLN A 325 -23.15 23.09 -11.33
N SER A 326 -23.71 21.89 -11.50
CA SER A 326 -23.14 20.87 -12.39
C SER A 326 -23.06 21.38 -13.82
N PHE A 327 -21.91 21.20 -14.47
CA PHE A 327 -21.67 21.54 -15.88
C PHE A 327 -21.31 20.30 -16.71
N ARG A 328 -20.47 19.41 -16.17
CA ARG A 328 -20.22 18.06 -16.68
C ARG A 328 -20.40 17.08 -15.52
N PRO A 329 -21.55 16.38 -15.45
CA PRO A 329 -21.93 15.60 -14.27
C PRO A 329 -21.08 14.33 -14.07
N ARG A 330 -20.39 13.86 -15.12
CA ARG A 330 -19.53 12.68 -15.07
C ARG A 330 -18.50 12.74 -16.19
N ILE A 331 -17.24 12.54 -15.84
CA ILE A 331 -16.09 12.39 -16.74
C ILE A 331 -15.26 11.26 -16.16
N GLU A 332 -15.00 10.24 -16.97
CA GLU A 332 -14.04 9.19 -16.61
C GLU A 332 -12.68 9.60 -17.19
N ILE A 333 -11.66 9.57 -16.34
CA ILE A 333 -10.28 9.90 -16.69
C ILE A 333 -9.45 8.65 -16.53
N ASP A 334 -8.72 8.30 -17.59
CA ASP A 334 -7.60 7.37 -17.53
C ASP A 334 -6.32 8.20 -17.25
N GLN A 335 -5.31 7.66 -16.58
CA GLN A 335 -4.16 8.44 -16.04
C GLN A 335 -3.56 9.44 -17.05
N ASP A 336 -3.19 10.63 -16.57
CA ASP A 336 -2.55 11.72 -17.32
C ASP A 336 -3.30 12.23 -18.58
N THR A 337 -4.62 12.10 -18.59
CA THR A 337 -5.45 12.59 -19.71
C THR A 337 -5.41 14.12 -19.83
N VAL A 338 -5.09 14.61 -21.04
CA VAL A 338 -5.40 15.98 -21.45
C VAL A 338 -6.86 16.03 -21.91
N PHE A 339 -7.70 16.67 -21.11
CA PHE A 339 -9.13 16.78 -21.34
C PHE A 339 -9.50 18.18 -21.85
N PRO A 340 -9.89 18.33 -23.14
CA PRO A 340 -10.33 19.61 -23.66
C PRO A 340 -11.73 19.96 -23.15
N LEU A 341 -11.89 21.19 -22.66
CA LEU A 341 -13.13 21.73 -22.12
C LEU A 341 -13.52 23.02 -22.84
N THR A 342 -14.74 23.04 -23.37
CA THR A 342 -15.35 24.25 -23.93
C THR A 342 -16.52 24.70 -23.06
N ILE A 343 -16.44 25.92 -22.54
CA ILE A 343 -17.42 26.53 -21.66
C ILE A 343 -18.15 27.65 -22.41
N PRO A 344 -19.43 27.46 -22.77
CA PRO A 344 -20.23 28.49 -23.42
C PRO A 344 -20.84 29.46 -22.39
N SER A 345 -21.20 30.65 -22.89
CA SER A 345 -21.95 31.66 -22.14
C SER A 345 -21.25 32.11 -20.86
N VAL A 346 -19.93 32.31 -20.93
CA VAL A 346 -19.13 32.78 -19.79
C VAL A 346 -19.63 34.17 -19.34
N PRO A 347 -19.87 34.38 -18.04
CA PRO A 347 -20.20 35.69 -17.49
C PRO A 347 -19.12 36.72 -17.81
N ARG A 348 -19.50 38.01 -17.90
CA ARG A 348 -18.53 39.07 -18.22
C ARG A 348 -17.55 39.36 -17.08
N ASP A 349 -17.92 39.02 -15.85
CA ASP A 349 -17.18 39.43 -14.66
C ASP A 349 -16.35 38.26 -14.13
N THR A 350 -17.01 37.26 -13.54
CA THR A 350 -16.32 36.16 -12.86
C THR A 350 -16.90 34.80 -13.27
N LEU A 351 -16.00 33.86 -13.52
CA LEU A 351 -16.29 32.44 -13.64
C LEU A 351 -15.43 31.70 -12.60
N LEU A 352 -16.08 30.92 -11.75
CA LEU A 352 -15.45 29.95 -10.85
C LEU A 352 -15.66 28.56 -11.44
N LEU A 353 -14.59 27.76 -11.46
CA LEU A 353 -14.61 26.37 -11.89
C LEU A 353 -14.14 25.49 -10.74
N GLN A 354 -14.81 24.36 -10.57
CA GLN A 354 -14.45 23.34 -9.62
C GLN A 354 -14.43 22.01 -10.34
N ILE A 355 -13.31 21.29 -10.25
CA ILE A 355 -13.23 19.88 -10.62
C ILE A 355 -13.38 19.10 -9.32
N TRP A 356 -14.39 18.24 -9.28
CA TRP A 356 -14.83 17.54 -8.09
C TRP A 356 -14.69 16.04 -8.34
N GLU A 357 -13.86 15.35 -7.55
CA GLU A 357 -13.77 13.90 -7.60
C GLU A 357 -15.06 13.28 -7.05
N ARG A 358 -15.66 12.37 -7.82
CA ARG A 358 -16.86 11.68 -7.41
C ARG A 358 -16.47 10.48 -6.55
N PRO A 359 -17.11 10.29 -5.39
CA PRO A 359 -16.93 9.09 -4.58
C PRO A 359 -17.48 7.84 -5.26
#